data_AF-A0A4R4IJ77-F1
#
_entry.id   AF-A0A4R4IJ77-F1
#
_cell.length_a   1.000
_cell.length_b   1.000
_cell.length_c   1.000
_cell.angle_alpha   90.00
_cell.angle_beta   90.00
_cell.angle_gamma   90.00
#
_symmetry.space_group_name_H-M   'P 1'
#
loop_
_entity.id
_entity.type
_entity.pdbx_description
1 polymer ?
#
loop_
_entity_poly.entity_id
_entity_poly.type
_entity_poly.pdbx_seq_one_letter_code
_entity_poly.pdbx_strand_id
1 'polypeptide(L)'
;MARTAPRVHINQAEIDHLKALQLALDAELIVELRMRDGRVLAGTVTERPSVQQFRGPQEEEGTNGQVPIDVPGEGVQLLWLDEIESFTRLGSN
;
A
#
# COMPACT_ATOMS: atom_id res chain seq x y z
N MET A 1 12.16 -9.58 -15.87
CA MET A 1 12.20 -10.21 -14.53
C MET A 1 10.79 -10.14 -13.96
N ALA A 2 10.25 -11.22 -13.41
CA ALA A 2 8.94 -11.19 -12.76
C ALA A 2 9.04 -10.42 -11.44
N ARG A 3 8.07 -9.57 -11.13
CA ARG A 3 8.00 -8.88 -9.84
C ARG A 3 7.42 -9.84 -8.81
N THR A 4 8.07 -9.96 -7.66
CA THR A 4 7.65 -10.85 -6.57
C THR A 4 7.03 -10.07 -5.43
N ALA A 5 6.07 -10.68 -4.73
CA ALA A 5 5.45 -10.13 -3.53
C ALA A 5 5.39 -11.19 -2.42
N PRO A 6 5.48 -10.82 -1.14
CA PRO A 6 5.32 -11.75 -0.02
C PRO A 6 3.93 -12.39 0.03
N ARG A 7 2.91 -11.67 -0.46
CA ARG A 7 1.53 -12.13 -0.59
C ARG A 7 0.91 -11.54 -1.86
N VAL A 8 0.04 -12.30 -2.49
CA VAL A 8 -0.77 -11.86 -3.64
C VAL A 8 -2.24 -12.23 -3.45
N HIS A 9 -3.12 -11.48 -4.10
CA HIS A 9 -4.57 -11.61 -3.96
C HIS A 9 -5.21 -11.97 -5.29
N ILE A 10 -6.05 -13.01 -5.28
CA ILE A 10 -6.85 -13.46 -6.43
C ILE A 10 -8.35 -13.25 -6.21
N ASN A 11 -8.77 -12.98 -4.96
CA ASN A 11 -10.16 -12.70 -4.64
C ASN A 11 -10.52 -11.28 -5.07
N GLN A 12 -11.63 -11.13 -5.80
CA GLN A 12 -12.11 -9.85 -6.29
C GLN A 12 -12.32 -8.82 -5.18
N ALA A 13 -12.82 -9.22 -4.01
CA ALA A 13 -13.06 -8.31 -2.89
C ALA A 13 -11.76 -7.69 -2.34
N GLU A 14 -10.70 -8.48 -2.23
CA GLU A 14 -9.38 -7.99 -1.82
C GLU A 14 -8.79 -7.09 -2.90
N ILE A 15 -8.91 -7.47 -4.17
CA ILE A 15 -8.44 -6.67 -5.31
C ILE A 15 -9.14 -5.30 -5.36
N ASP A 16 -10.45 -5.28 -5.14
CA ASP A 16 -11.23 -4.04 -5.12
C ASP A 16 -10.85 -3.16 -3.92
N HIS A 17 -10.54 -3.75 -2.76
CA HIS A 17 -10.00 -3.02 -1.62
C HIS A 17 -8.64 -2.37 -1.94
N LEU A 18 -7.72 -3.10 -2.58
CA LEU A 18 -6.43 -2.55 -3.02
C LEU A 18 -6.60 -1.39 -4.00
N LYS A 19 -7.52 -1.52 -4.96
CA LYS A 19 -7.85 -0.45 -5.91
C LYS A 19 -8.48 0.75 -5.22
N ALA A 20 -9.32 0.53 -4.20
CA ALA A 20 -9.89 1.61 -3.42
C ALA A 20 -8.79 2.39 -2.68
N LEU A 21 -7.83 1.70 -2.05
CA LEU A 21 -6.65 2.34 -1.45
C LEU A 21 -5.82 3.11 -2.48
N GLN A 22 -5.57 2.52 -3.65
CA GLN A 22 -4.87 3.20 -4.75
C GLN A 22 -5.54 4.51 -5.18
N LEU A 23 -6.87 4.53 -5.25
CA LEU A 23 -7.62 5.72 -5.64
C LEU A 23 -7.71 6.77 -4.53
N ALA A 24 -7.63 6.35 -3.27
CA ALA A 24 -7.83 7.24 -2.13
C ALA A 24 -6.52 7.83 -1.58
N LEU A 25 -5.40 7.13 -1.73
CA LEU A 25 -4.06 7.58 -1.35
C LEU A 25 -3.42 8.35 -2.50
N ASP A 26 -3.85 9.59 -2.70
CA ASP A 26 -3.25 10.48 -3.69
C ASP A 26 -1.80 10.85 -3.33
N ALA A 27 -1.02 11.24 -4.34
CA ALA A 27 0.31 11.81 -4.11
C ALA A 27 0.20 13.10 -3.28
N GLU A 28 1.22 13.38 -2.47
CA GLU A 28 1.33 14.52 -1.56
C GLU A 28 0.29 14.54 -0.43
N LEU A 29 -0.47 13.46 -0.27
CA LEU A 29 -1.44 13.29 0.81
C LEU A 29 -0.72 13.04 2.14
N ILE A 30 -1.06 13.81 3.17
CA ILE A 30 -0.58 13.57 4.54
C ILE A 30 -1.59 12.66 5.22
N VAL A 31 -1.13 11.47 5.65
CA VAL A 31 -1.98 10.40 6.18
C VAL A 31 -1.45 9.82 7.47
N GLU A 32 -2.36 9.30 8.28
CA GLU A 32 -2.08 8.29 9.29
C GLU A 32 -2.55 6.94 8.77
N LEU A 33 -1.64 5.97 8.66
CA LEU A 33 -1.91 4.59 8.27
C LEU A 33 -2.02 3.73 9.53
N ARG A 34 -3.08 2.95 9.63
CA ARG A 34 -3.20 1.85 10.57
C ARG A 34 -2.88 0.56 9.84
N MET A 35 -1.85 -0.14 10.31
CA MET A 35 -1.38 -1.38 9.73
C MET A 35 -2.09 -2.57 10.36
N ARG A 36 -2.22 -3.68 9.63
CA ARG A 36 -2.88 -4.91 10.09
C ARG A 36 -2.18 -5.57 11.28
N ASP A 37 -0.89 -5.30 11.48
CA ASP A 37 -0.12 -5.75 12.64
C ASP A 37 -0.33 -4.86 13.89
N GLY A 38 -1.18 -3.84 13.80
CA GLY A 38 -1.50 -2.91 14.87
C GLY A 38 -0.59 -1.69 14.94
N ARG A 39 0.46 -1.60 14.11
CA ARG A 39 1.28 -0.38 14.01
C ARG A 39 0.47 0.79 13.44
N VAL A 40 0.87 1.99 13.84
CA VAL A 40 0.35 3.24 13.29
C VAL A 40 1.53 4.05 12.77
N LEU A 41 1.43 4.53 11.53
CA LEU A 41 2.47 5.27 10.83
C LEU A 41 1.86 6.57 10.30
N ALA A 42 2.47 7.72 10.60
CA ALA A 42 2.08 8.99 10.02
C ALA A 42 3.15 9.46 9.04
N GLY A 43 2.74 9.92 7.85
CA GLY A 43 3.66 10.35 6.82
C GLY A 43 2.98 10.91 5.58
N THR A 44 3.79 11.22 4.58
CA THR A 44 3.33 11.79 3.32
C THR A 44 3.42 10.74 2.21
N VAL A 45 2.33 10.52 1.49
CA VAL A 45 2.34 9.68 0.28
C VAL A 45 3.17 10.39 -0.79
N THR A 46 4.32 9.82 -1.18
CA THR A 46 5.21 10.52 -2.12
C THR A 46 4.75 10.36 -3.57
N GLU A 47 4.13 9.23 -3.90
CA GLU A 47 3.48 8.97 -5.19
C GLU A 47 2.28 8.05 -4.99
N ARG A 48 1.33 8.09 -5.94
CA ARG A 48 0.14 7.24 -5.86
C ARG A 48 0.53 5.77 -5.84
N PRO A 49 -0.16 4.92 -5.04
CA PRO A 49 0.12 3.51 -5.03
C PRO A 49 -0.02 2.86 -6.42
N SER A 50 0.76 1.81 -6.65
CA SER A 50 0.67 1.02 -7.88
C SER A 50 0.10 -0.37 -7.56
N VAL A 51 -1.11 -0.66 -8.08
CA VAL A 51 -1.71 -2.01 -8.02
C VAL A 51 -1.45 -2.74 -9.33
N GLN A 52 -0.90 -3.95 -9.26
CA GLN A 52 -0.44 -4.70 -10.43
C GLN A 52 -0.25 -6.20 -10.13
N GLN A 53 0.11 -6.97 -11.16
CA GLN A 53 0.40 -8.39 -11.01
C GLN A 53 1.79 -8.62 -10.38
N PHE A 54 1.83 -9.58 -9.47
CA PHE A 54 3.03 -10.09 -8.80
C PHE A 54 3.00 -11.62 -8.77
N ARG A 55 4.17 -12.20 -8.56
CA ARG A 55 4.34 -13.62 -8.25
C ARG A 55 4.55 -13.80 -6.75
N GLY A 56 3.72 -14.63 -6.13
CA GLY A 56 3.80 -14.98 -4.72
C GLY A 56 4.89 -16.02 -4.41
N PRO A 57 5.06 -16.37 -3.12
CA PRO A 57 6.09 -17.29 -2.65
C PRO A 57 5.90 -18.74 -3.11
N GLN A 58 4.70 -19.14 -3.55
CA GLN A 58 4.37 -20.47 -4.08
C GLN A 58 4.30 -20.48 -5.61
N GLU A 59 4.92 -19.48 -6.26
CA GLU A 59 4.87 -19.21 -7.70
C GLU A 59 3.48 -18.90 -8.25
N GLU A 60 2.52 -18.63 -7.36
CA GLU A 60 1.17 -18.23 -7.71
C GLU A 60 1.15 -16.79 -8.25
N GLU A 61 0.32 -16.53 -9.26
CA GLU A 61 0.14 -15.19 -9.80
C GLU A 61 -1.08 -14.54 -9.16
N GLY A 62 -0.94 -13.26 -8.81
CA GLY A 62 -2.05 -12.48 -8.28
C GLY A 62 -1.73 -11.01 -8.19
N THR A 63 -2.65 -10.26 -7.58
CA THR A 63 -2.59 -8.81 -7.51
C THR A 63 -2.10 -8.36 -6.14
N ASN A 64 -1.22 -7.37 -6.10
CA ASN A 64 -0.93 -6.59 -4.91
C ASN A 64 -0.57 -5.15 -5.33
N GLY A 65 -0.17 -4.30 -4.40
CA GLY A 65 0.41 -3.02 -4.69
C GLY A 65 1.28 -2.49 -3.57
N GLN A 66 2.04 -1.47 -3.90
CA GLN A 66 2.92 -0.79 -2.94
C GLN A 66 2.63 0.71 -2.94
N VAL A 67 2.82 1.33 -1.78
CA VAL A 67 2.75 2.78 -1.59
C VAL A 67 4.04 3.25 -0.92
N PRO A 68 4.73 4.26 -1.49
CA PRO A 68 5.82 4.92 -0.81
C PRO A 68 5.29 6.03 0.10
N ILE A 69 5.72 5.98 1.37
CA ILE A 69 5.38 6.93 2.41
C ILE A 69 6.67 7.54 2.95
N ASP A 70 6.79 8.85 2.92
CA ASP A 70 7.83 9.58 3.63
C ASP A 70 7.43 9.74 5.10
N VAL A 71 8.11 9.00 5.97
CA VAL A 71 7.87 9.00 7.40
C VAL A 71 8.86 9.96 8.08
N PRO A 72 8.40 10.98 8.83
CA PRO A 72 9.28 11.95 9.45
C PRO A 72 10.35 11.31 10.34
N GLY A 73 11.62 11.53 10.00
CA GLY A 73 12.77 10.99 10.74
C GLY A 73 13.22 9.59 10.30
N GLU A 74 12.41 8.87 9.50
CA GLU A 74 12.75 7.55 8.95
C GLU A 74 12.98 7.57 7.43
N GLY A 75 12.44 8.60 6.74
CA GLY A 75 12.51 8.76 5.29
C GLY A 75 11.47 7.94 4.54
N VAL A 76 11.69 7.76 3.23
CA VAL A 76 10.74 7.08 2.33
C VAL A 76 10.79 5.57 2.55
N GLN A 77 9.65 5.01 2.94
CA GLN A 77 9.41 3.58 3.10
C GLN A 77 8.42 3.08 2.06
N LEU A 78 8.69 1.91 1.48
CA LEU A 78 7.79 1.25 0.54
C LEU A 78 6.96 0.21 1.28
N LEU A 79 5.67 0.50 1.49
CA LEU A 79 4.74 -0.35 2.22
C LEU A 79 3.86 -1.13 1.26
N TRP A 80 3.45 -2.33 1.66
CA TRP A 80 2.47 -3.10 0.91
C TRP A 80 1.05 -2.62 1.23
N LEU A 81 0.23 -2.45 0.18
CA LEU A 81 -1.15 -1.98 0.33
C LEU A 81 -2.01 -2.96 1.12
N ASP A 82 -1.75 -4.25 0.96
CA ASP A 82 -2.51 -5.29 1.66
C ASP A 82 -2.17 -5.40 3.15
N GLU A 83 -1.11 -4.74 3.61
CA GLU A 83 -0.78 -4.58 5.03
C GLU A 83 -1.48 -3.38 5.69
N ILE A 84 -2.07 -2.47 4.90
CA ILE A 84 -2.84 -1.34 5.40
C ILE A 84 -4.24 -1.83 5.77
N GLU A 85 -4.63 -1.61 7.02
CA GLU A 85 -5.98 -1.90 7.52
C GLU A 85 -6.93 -0.74 7.20
N SER A 86 -6.49 0.48 7.48
CA SER A 86 -7.24 1.72 7.21
C SER A 86 -6.30 2.92 7.19
N PHE A 87 -6.78 4.06 6.70
CA PHE A 87 -6.05 5.32 6.80
C PHE A 87 -6.98 6.48 7.19
N THR A 88 -6.39 7.50 7.79
CA THR A 88 -7.01 8.79 8.07
C THR A 88 -6.29 9.87 7.29
N ARG A 89 -7.03 10.68 6.52
CA ARG A 89 -6.47 11.88 5.87
C ARG A 89 -6.25 12.96 6.92
N LEU A 90 -5.00 13.40 7.06
CA LEU A 90 -4.62 14.50 7.96
C LEU A 90 -4.53 15.84 7.21
N GLY A 91 -4.20 15.79 5.91
CA GLY A 91 -4.06 16.98 5.08
C GLY A 91 -3.50 16.63 3.70
N SER A 92 -3.00 17.64 2.99
CA SER A 92 -2.16 17.50 1.81
C SER A 92 -1.10 18.60 1.87
N ASN A 93 0.10 18.30 1.39
CA ASN A 93 1.19 19.26 1.31
C ASN A 93 0.94 20.33 0.24
#